data_AF-A0A2V7CJX4-F1
#
_entry.id   AF-A0A2V7CJX4-F1
#
_cell.length_a   1.000
_cell.length_b   1.000
_cell.length_c   1.000
_cell.angle_alpha   90.00
_cell.angle_beta   90.00
_cell.angle_gamma   90.00
#
_symmetry.space_group_name_H-M   'P 1'
#
loop_
_entity.id
_entity.type
_entity.pdbx_description
1 polymer ?
#
loop_
_entity_poly.entity_id
_entity_poly.type
_entity_poly.pdbx_seq_one_letter_code
_entity_poly.pdbx_strand_id
1 'polypeptide(L)'
;MIFAWFEGKKALVDWYHSDVHQRAMRSVYPGQVFDRQPLPDLPENTGPILTIVSVKFAGAPALGASAPRIVSIGIELYAPLPGGVAVGGRFAPEALKVPGLRDIDLATARQAEPR
;
A
#
# COMPACT_ATOMS: atom_id res chain seq x y z
N MET A 1 9.41 5.25 -4.55
CA MET A 1 8.12 4.55 -4.67
C MET A 1 7.81 3.91 -3.33
N ILE A 2 6.56 3.93 -2.89
CA ILE A 2 6.13 3.39 -1.60
C ILE A 2 5.10 2.29 -1.90
N PHE A 3 5.21 1.17 -1.20
CA PHE A 3 4.24 0.09 -1.22
C PHE A 3 3.66 -0.07 0.19
N ALA A 4 2.34 -0.05 0.30
CA ALA A 4 1.64 -0.24 1.57
C ALA A 4 0.52 -1.26 1.39
N TRP A 5 0.45 -2.22 2.31
CA TRP A 5 -0.60 -3.22 2.35
C TRP A 5 -1.55 -2.91 3.49
N PHE A 6 -2.85 -3.00 3.22
CA PHE A 6 -3.92 -2.85 4.20
C PHE A 6 -4.80 -4.09 4.18
N GLU A 7 -5.30 -4.51 5.34
CA GLU A 7 -6.22 -5.66 5.47
C GLU A 7 -7.56 -5.41 4.77
N GLY A 8 -7.95 -4.14 4.64
CA GLY A 8 -9.17 -3.72 3.97
C GLY A 8 -9.37 -2.22 3.96
N LYS A 9 -10.52 -1.79 3.41
CA LYS A 9 -10.90 -0.38 3.33
C LYS A 9 -10.83 0.30 4.69
N LYS A 10 -11.40 -0.31 5.74
CA LYS A 10 -11.38 0.24 7.09
C LYS A 10 -9.95 0.55 7.58
N ALA A 11 -9.03 -0.40 7.46
CA ALA A 11 -7.64 -0.21 7.89
C ALA A 11 -6.95 0.94 7.13
N LEU A 12 -7.21 1.08 5.84
CA LEU A 12 -6.68 2.17 5.01
C LEU A 12 -7.27 3.52 5.43
N VAL A 13 -8.60 3.59 5.61
CA VAL A 13 -9.29 4.82 6.01
C VAL A 13 -8.92 5.24 7.44
N ASP A 14 -8.77 4.30 8.37
CA ASP A 14 -8.30 4.57 9.73
C ASP A 14 -6.86 5.11 9.72
N TRP A 15 -5.98 4.51 8.91
CA TRP A 15 -4.61 5.04 8.70
C TRP A 15 -4.63 6.44 8.10
N TYR A 16 -5.47 6.69 7.09
CA TYR A 16 -5.60 8.01 6.46
C TYR A 16 -6.02 9.07 7.49
N HIS A 17 -6.95 8.76 8.40
CA HIS A 17 -7.37 9.69 9.44
C HIS A 17 -6.45 9.74 10.67
N SER A 18 -5.46 8.85 10.77
CA SER A 18 -4.56 8.81 11.92
C SER A 18 -3.77 10.11 12.08
N ASP A 19 -3.49 10.48 13.33
CA ASP A 19 -2.71 11.68 13.66
C ASP A 19 -1.33 11.69 13.00
N VAL A 20 -0.71 10.52 12.86
CA VAL A 20 0.60 10.37 12.24
C VAL A 20 0.54 10.75 10.76
N HIS A 21 -0.42 10.19 10.01
CA HIS A 21 -0.56 10.49 8.59
C HIS A 21 -0.97 11.96 8.37
N GLN A 22 -1.97 12.43 9.12
CA GLN A 22 -2.47 13.80 9.00
C GLN A 22 -1.40 14.85 9.36
N ARG A 23 -0.57 14.59 10.38
CA ARG A 23 0.56 15.47 10.73
C ARG A 23 1.62 15.50 9.64
N ALA A 24 1.93 14.35 9.04
CA ALA A 24 2.86 14.29 7.92
C ALA A 24 2.32 15.09 6.72
N MET A 25 1.05 14.89 6.34
CA MET A 25 0.42 15.60 5.23
C MET A 25 0.36 17.11 5.44
N ARG A 26 0.04 17.58 6.65
CA ARG A 26 0.08 19.03 6.98
C ARG A 26 1.49 19.62 6.90
N SER A 27 2.53 18.83 7.16
CA SER A 27 3.92 19.28 7.07
C SER A 27 4.37 19.43 5.62
N VAL A 28 3.90 18.53 4.73
CA VAL A 28 4.22 18.54 3.31
C VAL A 28 3.37 19.56 2.53
N TYR A 29 2.10 19.71 2.90
CA TYR A 29 1.12 20.60 2.27
C TYR A 29 0.51 21.56 3.30
N PRO A 30 1.28 22.54 3.80
CA PRO A 30 0.79 23.49 4.78
C PRO A 30 -0.38 24.32 4.22
N GLY A 31 -1.44 24.46 5.01
CA GLY A 31 -2.64 25.23 4.63
C GLY A 31 -3.59 24.53 3.66
N GLN A 32 -3.29 23.30 3.21
CA GLN A 32 -4.26 22.48 2.50
C GLN A 32 -5.19 21.76 3.48
N VAL A 33 -6.49 21.78 3.17
CA VAL A 33 -7.52 21.07 3.92
C VAL A 33 -7.95 19.85 3.10
N PHE A 34 -7.82 18.67 3.68
CA PHE A 34 -8.21 17.40 3.07
C PHE A 34 -9.50 16.88 3.71
N ASP A 35 -10.64 17.48 3.36
CA ASP A 35 -11.98 17.18 3.93
C ASP A 35 -12.80 16.20 3.07
N ARG A 36 -12.16 15.49 2.14
CA ARG A 36 -12.87 14.48 1.36
C ARG A 36 -12.83 13.14 2.07
N GLN A 37 -13.98 12.50 2.14
CA GLN A 37 -14.05 11.10 2.57
C GLN A 37 -13.21 10.25 1.61
N PRO A 38 -12.21 9.51 2.10
CA PRO A 38 -11.41 8.62 1.26
C PRO A 38 -12.23 7.42 0.81
N LEU A 39 -12.12 7.08 -0.49
CA LEU A 39 -12.69 5.87 -1.11
C LEU A 39 -14.21 5.70 -0.88
N PRO A 40 -15.04 6.71 -1.16
CA PRO A 40 -16.48 6.65 -0.84
C PRO A 40 -17.19 5.52 -1.59
N ASP A 41 -16.77 5.24 -2.83
CA ASP A 41 -17.40 4.25 -3.71
C ASP A 41 -16.86 2.82 -3.53
N LEU A 42 -15.86 2.64 -2.65
CA LEU A 42 -15.29 1.33 -2.42
C LEU A 42 -16.12 0.56 -1.37
N PRO A 43 -16.54 -0.69 -1.63
CA PRO A 43 -17.23 -1.50 -0.62
C PRO A 43 -16.39 -1.72 0.65
N GLU A 44 -17.04 -1.83 1.81
CA GLU A 44 -16.35 -2.11 3.08
C GLU A 44 -15.69 -3.50 3.10
N ASN A 45 -16.25 -4.45 2.35
CA ASN A 45 -15.80 -5.84 2.26
C ASN A 45 -14.85 -6.12 1.09
N THR A 46 -14.17 -5.11 0.53
CA THR A 46 -13.20 -5.29 -0.58
C THR A 46 -12.07 -6.27 -0.25
N GLY A 47 -11.77 -6.51 1.03
CA GLY A 47 -10.62 -7.30 1.43
C GLY A 47 -9.30 -6.54 1.23
N PRO A 48 -8.16 -7.23 1.18
CA PRO A 48 -6.84 -6.59 1.19
C PRO A 48 -6.63 -5.58 0.06
N ILE A 49 -5.89 -4.51 0.35
CA ILE A 49 -5.57 -3.45 -0.60
C ILE A 49 -4.05 -3.24 -0.64
N LEU A 50 -3.47 -3.28 -1.83
CA LEU A 50 -2.13 -2.75 -2.11
C LEU A 50 -2.25 -1.32 -2.59
N THR A 51 -1.64 -0.39 -1.86
CA THR A 51 -1.45 0.99 -2.29
C THR A 51 -0.04 1.18 -2.80
N ILE A 52 0.09 1.66 -4.04
CA ILE A 52 1.36 2.04 -4.66
C ILE A 52 1.40 3.57 -4.78
N VAL A 53 2.45 4.18 -4.22
CA VAL A 53 2.65 5.64 -4.30
C VAL A 53 3.94 5.95 -5.04
N SER A 54 3.83 6.70 -6.13
CA SER A 54 4.95 7.31 -6.82
C SER A 54 5.04 8.79 -6.43
N VAL A 55 6.23 9.25 -6.04
CA VAL A 55 6.48 10.64 -5.68
C VAL A 55 7.57 11.18 -6.58
N LYS A 56 7.27 12.27 -7.29
CA LYS A 56 8.26 13.02 -8.06
C LYS A 56 8.63 14.26 -7.26
N PHE A 57 9.92 14.46 -7.04
CA PHE A 57 10.46 15.65 -6.39
C PHE A 57 11.00 16.64 -7.44
N ALA A 58 11.08 17.91 -7.08
CA ALA A 58 11.79 18.91 -7.87
C ALA A 58 13.29 18.57 -7.91
N GLY A 59 13.95 18.82 -9.06
CA GLY A 59 15.33 18.40 -9.29
C GLY A 59 16.38 19.13 -8.45
N ALA A 60 16.23 20.44 -8.26
CA ALA A 60 17.07 21.21 -7.35
C ALA A 60 16.25 21.64 -6.12
N PRO A 61 16.75 21.42 -4.88
CA PRO A 61 16.14 22.03 -3.71
C PRO A 61 16.21 23.54 -3.82
N ALA A 62 15.13 24.24 -3.47
CA ALA A 62 15.17 25.69 -3.38
C ALA A 62 16.14 26.11 -2.26
N LEU A 63 16.89 27.19 -2.47
CA LEU A 63 17.84 27.70 -1.48
C LEU A 63 17.10 27.96 -0.15
N GLY A 64 17.56 27.35 0.94
CA GLY A 64 16.94 27.49 2.27
C GLY A 64 15.70 26.62 2.54
N ALA A 65 15.35 25.68 1.66
CA ALA A 65 14.23 24.77 1.90
C ALA A 65 14.57 23.68 2.94
N SER A 66 13.66 23.45 3.89
CA SER A 66 13.79 22.42 4.94
C SER A 66 13.35 21.01 4.48
N ALA A 67 12.71 20.89 3.31
CA ALA A 67 12.27 19.63 2.74
C ALA A 67 12.27 19.65 1.20
N PRO A 68 12.42 18.48 0.54
CA PRO A 68 12.28 18.37 -0.90
C PRO A 68 10.87 18.76 -1.36
N ARG A 69 10.77 19.62 -2.37
CA ARG A 69 9.48 20.00 -2.95
C ARG A 69 8.92 18.86 -3.78
N ILE A 70 7.73 18.37 -3.42
CA ILE A 70 6.99 17.40 -4.23
C ILE A 70 6.34 18.12 -5.42
N VAL A 71 6.56 17.62 -6.63
CA VAL A 71 5.95 18.17 -7.86
C VAL A 71 4.75 17.37 -8.33
N SER A 72 4.72 16.06 -8.06
CA SER A 72 3.56 15.22 -8.33
C SER A 72 3.57 13.98 -7.44
N ILE A 73 2.36 13.49 -7.11
CA ILE A 73 2.14 12.20 -6.46
C ILE A 73 1.18 11.41 -7.35
N GLY A 74 1.55 10.18 -7.71
CA GLY A 74 0.63 9.19 -8.27
C GLY A 74 0.29 8.16 -7.20
N ILE A 75 -0.99 7.85 -7.04
CA ILE A 75 -1.49 6.86 -6.08
C ILE A 75 -2.39 5.88 -6.83
N GLU A 76 -2.09 4.60 -6.70
CA GLU A 76 -2.85 3.51 -7.30
C GLU A 76 -3.19 2.47 -6.23
N LEU A 77 -4.42 1.95 -6.27
CA LEU A 77 -4.92 0.98 -5.30
C LEU A 77 -5.34 -0.28 -6.05
N TYR A 78 -4.87 -1.43 -5.57
CA TYR A 78 -5.10 -2.73 -6.17
C TYR A 78 -5.67 -3.70 -5.14
N ALA A 79 -6.72 -4.42 -5.53
CA ALA A 79 -7.17 -5.59 -4.79
C ALA A 79 -6.49 -6.85 -5.37
N PRO A 80 -6.06 -7.81 -4.54
CA PRO A 80 -5.56 -9.08 -5.05
C PRO A 80 -6.69 -9.87 -5.70
N LEU A 81 -6.36 -10.60 -6.76
CA LEU A 81 -7.26 -11.61 -7.29
C LEU A 81 -7.45 -12.72 -6.25
N PRO A 82 -8.64 -13.34 -6.16
CA PRO A 82 -8.82 -14.53 -5.36
C PRO A 82 -8.01 -15.69 -5.94
N GLY A 83 -7.55 -16.59 -5.07
CA GLY A 83 -6.72 -17.73 -5.45
C GLY A 83 -5.24 -17.38 -5.58
N GLY A 84 -4.58 -18.07 -6.51
CA GLY A 84 -3.16 -17.90 -6.79
C GLY A 84 -2.26 -18.86 -6.03
N VAL A 85 -0.98 -18.85 -6.41
CA VAL A 85 0.06 -19.66 -5.79
C VAL A 85 1.26 -18.77 -5.49
N ALA A 86 1.73 -18.81 -4.25
CA ALA A 86 3.01 -18.25 -3.84
C ALA A 86 4.02 -19.39 -3.69
N VAL A 87 5.16 -19.32 -4.37
CA VAL A 87 6.18 -20.39 -4.36
C VAL A 87 7.49 -19.83 -3.86
N GLY A 88 8.00 -20.37 -2.74
CA GLY A 88 9.26 -19.89 -2.14
C GLY A 88 9.17 -18.48 -1.54
N GLY A 89 7.95 -17.97 -1.32
CA GLY A 89 7.68 -16.65 -0.75
C GLY A 89 6.68 -15.84 -1.58
N ARG A 90 6.35 -14.64 -1.09
CA ARG A 90 5.44 -13.70 -1.73
C ARG A 90 5.83 -12.26 -1.46
N PHE A 91 5.40 -11.36 -2.36
CA PHE A 91 5.61 -9.92 -2.22
C PHE A 91 4.73 -9.30 -1.12
N ALA A 92 3.51 -9.82 -0.94
CA ALA A 92 2.64 -9.40 0.14
C ALA A 92 3.15 -9.93 1.50
N PRO A 93 2.95 -9.19 2.61
CA PRO A 93 3.29 -9.67 3.94
C PRO A 93 2.63 -11.01 4.26
N GLU A 94 3.34 -11.88 5.00
CA GLU A 94 2.84 -13.20 5.40
C GLU A 94 1.57 -13.15 6.28
N ALA A 95 1.36 -12.05 7.00
CA ALA A 95 0.14 -11.84 7.79
C ALA A 95 -1.09 -11.60 6.90
N LEU A 96 -0.91 -11.11 5.67
CA LEU A 96 -2.01 -10.73 4.79
C LEU A 96 -2.77 -11.96 4.28
N LYS A 97 -4.08 -11.97 4.49
CA LYS A 97 -4.96 -13.07 4.10
C LYS A 97 -5.59 -12.79 2.74
N VAL A 98 -5.11 -13.49 1.71
CA VAL A 98 -5.70 -13.46 0.37
C VAL A 98 -6.61 -14.68 0.21
N PRO A 99 -7.92 -14.51 -0.06
CA PRO A 99 -8.84 -15.63 -0.18
C PRO A 99 -8.38 -16.63 -1.25
N GLY A 100 -8.21 -17.90 -0.87
CA GLY A 100 -7.85 -18.98 -1.80
C GLY A 100 -6.38 -19.06 -2.21
N LEU A 101 -5.51 -18.16 -1.73
CA LEU A 101 -4.07 -18.23 -2.01
C LEU A 101 -3.47 -19.49 -1.38
N ARG A 102 -2.61 -20.19 -2.14
CA ARG A 102 -1.83 -21.33 -1.66
C ARG A 102 -0.36 -20.97 -1.58
N ASP A 103 0.22 -21.11 -0.40
CA ASP A 103 1.67 -21.01 -0.21
C ASP A 103 2.30 -22.39 -0.38
N ILE A 104 3.25 -22.50 -1.30
CA ILE A 104 4.03 -23.72 -1.58
C ILE A 104 5.46 -23.47 -1.12
N ASP A 105 5.88 -24.23 -0.12
CA ASP A 105 7.28 -24.30 0.28
C ASP A 105 8.06 -25.17 -0.72
N LEU A 106 9.13 -24.59 -1.28
CA LEU A 106 10.01 -25.27 -2.22
C LEU A 106 10.77 -26.45 -1.57
N ALA A 107 10.98 -26.44 -0.26
CA ALA A 107 11.57 -27.57 0.47
C ALA A 107 10.64 -28.79 0.43
N THR A 108 9.33 -28.57 0.59
CA THR A 108 8.30 -29.62 0.56
C THR A 108 7.99 -30.08 -0.86
N ALA A 109 8.07 -29.18 -1.84
CA ALA A 109 7.83 -29.50 -3.25
C ALA A 109 8.87 -30.47 -3.85
N ARG A 110 10.13 -30.42 -3.39
CA ARG A 110 11.21 -31.32 -3.85
C ARG A 110 11.08 -32.76 -3.35
N GLN A 111 10.25 -33.01 -2.33
CA GLN A 111 10.03 -34.37 -1.80
C GLN A 111 8.95 -35.15 -2.55
N ALA A 112 8.17 -34.49 -3.43
CA ALA A 112 7.04 -35.09 -4.12
C ALA A 112 7.39 -35.73 -5.48
N GLU A 113 8.68 -35.73 -5.91
CA GLU A 113 9.10 -36.45 -7.11
C GLU A 113 9.06 -37.98 -6.84
N PRO A 114 8.23 -38.76 -7.56
CA PRO A 114 8.32 -40.21 -7.49
C PRO A 114 9.55 -40.69 -8.28
N ARG A 115 10.34 -41.56 -7.66
CA ARG A 115 11.31 -42.42 -8.36
C ARG A 115 10.60 -43.43 -9.25
#